data_AF-A0A7K0Y1C8-F1
#
_entry.id   AF-A0A7K0Y1C8-F1
#
_cell.length_a   1.000
_cell.length_b   1.000
_cell.length_c   1.000
_cell.angle_alpha   90.00
_cell.angle_beta   90.00
_cell.angle_gamma   90.00
#
_symmetry.space_group_name_H-M   'P 1'
#
loop_
_entity.id
_entity.type
_entity.pdbx_description
1 polymer ?
#
loop_
_entity_poly.entity_id
_entity_poly.type
_entity_poly.pdbx_seq_one_letter_code
_entity_poly.pdbx_strand_id
1 'polypeptide(L)'
;MATHNVSSPILGTVFKISVKPGDTVRANHEIVILESMKMEHPLEAGVEGTISAVLVKEGDTITAGQVLIHITPGAITDTTATEASTITTAGERADLARYRTRRHLTTDEARPEAVARRSAKGQRTARANISDLVDEGSFMEYGSFAVAAQRQRRELDDLIRNTPADGLVGGLATV
;
A
#
# COMPACT_ATOMS: atom_id res chain seq x y z
N MET A 1 -1.76 -30.27 24.47
CA MET A 1 -1.78 -28.87 23.98
C MET A 1 -3.00 -28.73 23.10
N ALA A 2 -3.74 -27.62 23.19
CA ALA A 2 -4.93 -27.43 22.35
C ALA A 2 -4.50 -27.24 20.89
N THR A 3 -5.22 -27.86 19.94
CA THR A 3 -4.99 -27.70 18.50
C THR A 3 -6.23 -27.05 17.91
N HIS A 4 -6.04 -25.97 17.17
CA HIS A 4 -7.07 -25.31 16.37
C HIS A 4 -6.95 -25.75 14.91
N ASN A 5 -8.05 -26.23 14.34
CA ASN A 5 -8.08 -26.74 12.98
C ASN A 5 -8.72 -25.70 12.06
N VAL A 6 -7.99 -25.30 11.03
CA VAL A 6 -8.52 -24.47 9.97
C VAL A 6 -8.97 -25.38 8.83
N SER A 7 -10.28 -25.39 8.57
CA SER A 7 -10.91 -26.19 7.52
C SER A 7 -11.36 -25.33 6.35
N SER A 8 -11.41 -25.91 5.15
CA SER A 8 -11.98 -25.23 4.00
C SER A 8 -13.50 -25.04 4.17
N PRO A 9 -14.04 -23.83 3.93
CA PRO A 9 -15.48 -23.62 3.90
C PRO A 9 -16.13 -24.08 2.57
N ILE A 10 -15.32 -24.33 1.53
CA ILE A 10 -15.78 -24.56 0.15
C ILE A 10 -15.09 -25.78 -0.49
N LEU A 11 -15.70 -26.32 -1.55
CA LEU A 11 -15.02 -27.24 -2.47
C LEU A 11 -14.17 -26.40 -3.45
N GLY A 12 -12.94 -26.82 -3.74
CA GLY A 12 -12.06 -26.09 -4.66
C GLY A 12 -10.68 -26.70 -4.79
N THR A 13 -9.71 -25.86 -5.11
CA THR A 13 -8.28 -26.21 -5.20
C THR A 13 -7.47 -25.24 -4.34
N VAL A 14 -6.38 -25.70 -3.74
CA VAL A 14 -5.42 -24.84 -3.04
C VAL A 14 -4.63 -24.04 -4.07
N PHE A 15 -4.83 -22.72 -4.13
CA PHE A 15 -4.12 -21.85 -5.07
C PHE A 15 -2.73 -21.47 -4.56
N LYS A 16 -2.65 -21.05 -3.29
CA LYS A 16 -1.40 -20.59 -2.68
C LYS A 16 -1.40 -20.83 -1.18
N ILE A 17 -0.25 -21.20 -0.62
CA ILE A 17 -0.05 -21.33 0.82
C ILE A 17 0.95 -20.25 1.28
N SER A 18 0.52 -19.38 2.17
CA SER A 18 1.29 -18.20 2.61
C SER A 18 2.14 -18.46 3.87
N VAL A 19 2.03 -19.65 4.47
CA VAL A 19 2.67 -20.01 5.74
C VAL A 19 3.36 -21.37 5.72
N LYS A 20 4.27 -21.59 6.66
CA LYS A 20 4.99 -22.85 6.87
C LYS A 20 4.86 -23.32 8.32
N PRO A 21 5.02 -24.63 8.60
CA PRO A 21 5.12 -25.12 9.97
C PRO A 21 6.24 -24.38 10.74
N GLY A 22 5.91 -23.90 11.93
CA GLY A 22 6.77 -23.06 12.78
C GLY A 22 6.47 -21.57 12.72
N ASP A 23 5.71 -21.10 11.72
CA ASP A 23 5.38 -19.67 11.60
C ASP A 23 4.36 -19.23 12.66
N THR A 24 4.51 -18.02 13.19
CA THR A 24 3.53 -17.39 14.09
C THR A 24 2.47 -16.62 13.30
N VAL A 25 1.20 -16.83 13.61
CA VAL A 25 0.05 -16.22 12.93
C VAL A 25 -0.89 -15.54 13.91
N ARG A 26 -1.47 -14.40 13.50
CA ARG A 26 -2.55 -13.73 14.23
C ARG A 26 -3.90 -14.19 13.70
N ALA A 27 -4.97 -13.99 14.46
CA ALA A 27 -6.32 -14.44 14.10
C ALA A 27 -6.75 -14.04 12.67
N ASN A 28 -6.45 -12.82 12.22
CA ASN A 28 -6.85 -12.33 10.89
C ASN A 28 -5.72 -12.45 9.85
N HIS A 29 -4.68 -13.25 10.11
CA HIS A 29 -3.60 -13.46 9.15
C HIS A 29 -4.08 -14.45 8.09
N GLU A 30 -4.04 -14.05 6.82
CA GLU A 30 -4.23 -14.95 5.68
C GLU A 30 -3.17 -16.07 5.65
N ILE A 31 -3.61 -17.32 5.62
CA ILE A 31 -2.74 -18.49 5.66
C ILE A 31 -2.77 -19.29 4.36
N VAL A 32 -3.90 -19.31 3.66
CA VAL A 32 -4.09 -20.05 2.41
C VAL A 32 -5.05 -19.27 1.51
N ILE A 33 -4.82 -19.30 0.20
CA ILE A 33 -5.78 -18.84 -0.81
C ILE A 33 -6.36 -20.08 -1.50
N LEU A 34 -7.69 -20.16 -1.52
CA LEU A 34 -8.44 -21.22 -2.20
C LEU A 34 -9.00 -20.70 -3.51
N GLU A 35 -9.00 -21.52 -4.56
CA GLU A 35 -9.67 -21.23 -5.81
C GLU A 35 -10.91 -22.11 -5.95
N SER A 36 -12.07 -21.50 -6.20
CA SER A 36 -13.28 -22.22 -6.57
C SER A 36 -14.07 -21.41 -7.57
N MET A 37 -14.54 -22.06 -8.65
CA MET A 37 -15.36 -21.43 -9.68
C MET A 37 -14.76 -20.12 -10.26
N LYS A 38 -13.43 -20.11 -10.51
CA LYS A 38 -12.64 -18.95 -10.98
C LYS A 38 -12.56 -17.76 -10.01
N MET A 39 -12.84 -18.00 -8.73
CA MET A 39 -12.79 -16.98 -7.68
C MET A 39 -11.82 -17.41 -6.59
N GLU A 40 -10.97 -16.47 -6.18
CA GLU A 40 -10.04 -16.61 -5.06
C GLU A 40 -10.76 -16.31 -3.74
N HIS A 41 -10.55 -17.17 -2.75
CA HIS A 41 -11.13 -17.07 -1.42
C HIS A 41 -9.98 -17.16 -0.40
N PRO A 42 -9.53 -16.04 0.17
CA PRO A 42 -8.52 -16.06 1.22
C PRO A 42 -9.09 -16.70 2.48
N LEU A 43 -8.28 -17.53 3.13
CA LEU A 43 -8.59 -18.19 4.39
C LEU A 43 -7.68 -17.67 5.48
N GLU A 44 -8.27 -17.22 6.58
CA GLU A 44 -7.59 -16.63 7.73
C GLU A 44 -7.38 -17.66 8.85
N ALA A 45 -6.41 -17.39 9.73
CA ALA A 45 -6.04 -18.30 10.82
C ALA A 45 -7.13 -18.51 11.89
N GLY A 46 -8.01 -17.53 12.12
CA GLY A 46 -9.09 -17.54 13.12
C GLY A 46 -8.62 -17.41 14.58
N VAL A 47 -7.39 -17.81 14.89
CA VAL A 47 -6.77 -17.71 16.21
C VAL A 47 -5.32 -17.23 16.11
N GLU A 48 -4.80 -16.69 17.21
CA GLU A 48 -3.37 -16.46 17.35
C GLU A 48 -2.63 -17.73 17.82
N GLY A 49 -1.43 -17.94 17.29
CA GLY A 49 -0.60 -19.09 17.66
C GLY A 49 0.48 -19.42 16.65
N THR A 50 0.95 -20.65 16.67
CA THR A 50 2.00 -21.15 15.77
C THR A 50 1.45 -22.24 14.85
N ILE A 51 1.79 -22.17 13.56
CA ILE A 51 1.46 -23.23 12.59
C ILE A 51 2.18 -24.51 13.00
N SER A 52 1.42 -25.52 13.40
CA SER A 52 1.97 -26.82 13.79
C SER A 52 2.15 -27.75 12.59
N ALA A 53 1.23 -27.71 11.63
CA ALA A 53 1.29 -28.51 10.41
C ALA A 53 0.47 -27.88 9.29
N VAL A 54 0.97 -28.02 8.06
CA VAL A 54 0.24 -27.76 6.82
C VAL A 54 -0.02 -29.11 6.16
N LEU A 55 -1.28 -29.47 5.95
CA LEU A 55 -1.70 -30.82 5.52
C LEU A 55 -1.93 -30.94 4.01
N VAL A 56 -1.83 -29.83 3.28
CA VAL A 56 -2.11 -29.72 1.85
C VAL A 56 -0.95 -29.05 1.12
N LYS A 57 -0.92 -29.22 -0.20
CA LYS A 57 0.02 -28.55 -1.11
C LYS A 57 -0.73 -27.68 -2.10
N GLU A 58 -0.03 -26.71 -2.67
CA GLU A 58 -0.55 -25.93 -3.79
C GLU A 58 -0.90 -26.87 -4.96
N GLY A 59 -2.09 -26.69 -5.52
CA GLY A 59 -2.67 -27.54 -6.55
C GLY A 59 -3.55 -28.70 -6.04
N ASP A 60 -3.59 -28.97 -4.72
CA ASP A 60 -4.43 -30.05 -4.18
C ASP A 60 -5.92 -29.69 -4.27
N THR A 61 -6.74 -30.65 -4.68
CA THR A 61 -8.21 -30.54 -4.60
C THR A 61 -8.67 -30.71 -3.16
N ILE A 62 -9.59 -29.86 -2.71
CA ILE A 62 -10.09 -29.82 -1.35
C ILE A 62 -11.63 -29.83 -1.31
N THR A 63 -12.20 -30.43 -0.27
CA THR A 63 -13.65 -30.44 -0.02
C THR A 63 -14.05 -29.50 1.12
N ALA A 64 -15.32 -29.08 1.15
CA ALA A 64 -15.84 -28.31 2.27
C ALA A 64 -15.75 -29.15 3.57
N GLY A 65 -15.21 -28.54 4.63
CA GLY A 65 -14.93 -29.16 5.92
C GLY A 65 -13.55 -29.82 6.03
N GLN A 66 -12.82 -30.01 4.93
CA GLN A 66 -11.48 -30.61 4.97
C GLN A 66 -10.50 -29.73 5.74
N VAL A 67 -9.81 -30.32 6.72
CA VAL A 67 -8.79 -29.64 7.51
C VAL A 67 -7.55 -29.41 6.65
N LEU A 68 -7.08 -28.16 6.59
CA LEU A 68 -5.95 -27.73 5.78
C LEU A 68 -4.70 -27.47 6.64
N ILE A 69 -4.89 -26.83 7.78
CA ILE A 69 -3.81 -26.37 8.66
C ILE A 69 -4.18 -26.63 10.12
N HIS A 70 -3.18 -27.07 10.90
CA HIS A 70 -3.26 -27.14 12.35
C HIS A 70 -2.48 -25.99 12.98
N ILE A 71 -3.13 -25.23 13.87
CA ILE A 71 -2.52 -24.15 14.63
C ILE A 71 -2.48 -24.58 16.09
N THR A 72 -1.35 -24.43 16.76
CA THR A 72 -1.28 -24.52 18.22
C THR A 72 -1.55 -23.13 18.78
N PRO A 73 -2.72 -22.87 19.40
CA PRO A 73 -3.03 -21.56 19.96
C PRO A 73 -2.07 -21.24 21.10
N GLY A 74 -1.62 -20.00 21.15
CA GLY A 74 -0.73 -19.53 22.18
C GLY A 74 -0.58 -18.02 22.10
N ALA A 75 -0.38 -17.40 23.26
CA ALA A 75 -0.06 -15.99 23.32
C ALA A 75 1.26 -15.78 22.55
N ILE A 76 1.17 -15.11 21.40
CA ILE A 76 2.35 -14.62 20.73
C ILE A 76 2.83 -13.48 21.60
N THR A 77 3.88 -13.73 22.40
CA THR A 77 4.65 -12.63 22.98
C THR A 77 5.12 -11.83 21.79
N ASP A 78 4.66 -10.60 21.70
CA ASP A 78 5.07 -9.65 20.68
C ASP A 78 6.61 -9.51 20.72
N THR A 79 7.30 -10.37 19.95
CA THR A 79 8.18 -9.82 18.94
C THR A 79 7.26 -9.45 17.79
N THR A 80 6.38 -8.48 18.03
CA THR A 80 6.22 -7.46 17.03
C THR A 80 7.67 -7.12 16.66
N ALA A 81 8.05 -7.49 15.45
CA ALA A 81 8.66 -6.49 14.60
C ALA A 81 7.67 -5.31 14.52
N THR A 82 7.50 -4.62 15.66
CA THR A 82 7.68 -3.20 15.73
C THR A 82 9.05 -3.12 15.09
N GLU A 83 9.09 -2.75 13.83
CA GLU A 83 10.02 -1.71 13.47
C GLU A 83 9.68 -0.49 14.38
N ALA A 84 9.93 -0.64 15.68
CA ALA A 84 10.65 0.34 16.42
C ALA A 84 11.97 0.33 15.68
N SER A 85 11.98 1.07 14.56
CA SER A 85 13.15 1.73 14.08
C SER A 85 13.77 2.22 15.37
N THR A 86 14.86 1.58 15.78
CA THR A 86 15.85 2.27 16.58
C THR A 86 16.04 3.56 15.80
N ILE A 87 15.44 4.64 16.28
CA ILE A 87 15.64 5.98 15.73
C ILE A 87 17.07 6.29 16.10
N THR A 88 17.98 5.63 15.38
CA THR A 88 19.31 6.14 15.17
C THR A 88 19.03 7.40 14.40
N THR A 89 19.38 8.54 14.97
CA THR A 89 19.48 9.83 14.28
C THR A 89 20.60 9.73 13.23
N ALA A 90 20.52 8.74 12.35
CA ALA A 90 21.24 8.66 11.11
C ALA A 90 20.43 9.49 10.11
N GLY A 91 21.13 10.30 9.31
CA GLY A 91 20.53 11.30 8.44
C GLY A 91 19.43 10.77 7.52
N GLU A 92 18.75 11.71 6.86
CA GLU A 92 17.64 11.40 5.96
C GLU A 92 17.98 10.27 4.97
N ARG A 93 17.08 9.28 4.88
CA ARG A 93 17.23 8.18 3.92
C ARG A 93 17.27 8.73 2.49
N ALA A 94 18.14 8.19 1.65
CA ALA A 94 18.29 8.65 0.27
C ALA A 94 17.00 8.55 -0.56
N ASP A 95 16.15 7.56 -0.30
CA ASP A 95 14.84 7.42 -0.95
C ASP A 95 13.85 8.51 -0.53
N LEU A 96 13.81 8.84 0.77
CA LEU A 96 13.00 9.94 1.30
C LEU A 96 13.47 11.29 0.74
N ALA A 97 14.78 11.52 0.67
CA ALA A 97 15.35 12.72 0.07
C ALA A 97 14.95 12.86 -1.41
N ARG A 98 15.00 11.76 -2.19
CA ARG A 98 14.51 11.72 -3.58
C ARG A 98 13.02 12.03 -3.68
N TYR A 99 12.20 11.42 -2.82
CA TYR A 99 10.76 11.70 -2.77
C TYR A 99 10.46 13.16 -2.47
N ARG A 100 11.10 13.74 -1.45
CA ARG A 100 10.90 15.16 -1.06
C ARG A 100 11.36 16.11 -2.16
N THR A 101 12.52 15.85 -2.76
CA THR A 101 13.01 16.62 -3.92
C THR A 101 11.97 16.59 -5.04
N ARG A 102 11.41 15.41 -5.34
CA ARG A 102 10.41 15.26 -6.38
C ARG A 102 9.07 15.93 -6.03
N ARG A 103 8.62 15.85 -4.78
CA ARG A 103 7.41 16.53 -4.31
C ARG A 103 7.56 18.04 -4.30
N HIS A 104 8.74 18.57 -3.99
CA HIS A 104 9.00 20.00 -4.06
C HIS A 104 8.77 20.54 -5.49
N LEU A 105 9.22 19.84 -6.54
CA LEU A 105 9.06 20.28 -7.94
C LEU A 105 7.60 20.49 -8.39
N THR A 106 6.62 19.90 -7.70
CA THR A 106 5.20 20.07 -8.05
C THR A 106 4.57 21.28 -7.37
N THR A 107 5.24 21.90 -6.41
CA THR A 107 4.77 23.06 -5.65
C THR A 107 4.93 24.36 -6.44
N ASP A 108 4.24 25.42 -6.00
CA ASP A 108 4.40 26.75 -6.58
C ASP A 108 5.78 27.36 -6.25
N GLU A 109 6.34 27.06 -5.07
CA GLU A 109 7.67 27.52 -4.62
C GLU A 109 8.77 27.08 -5.60
N ALA A 110 8.70 25.85 -6.10
CA ALA A 110 9.66 25.34 -7.08
C ALA A 110 9.44 25.88 -8.51
N ARG A 111 8.45 26.75 -8.75
CA ARG A 111 8.02 27.19 -10.09
C ARG A 111 7.85 28.71 -10.20
N PRO A 112 8.85 29.51 -9.81
CA PRO A 112 8.72 30.98 -9.73
C PRO A 112 8.32 31.62 -11.07
N GLU A 113 8.84 31.15 -12.20
CA GLU A 113 8.48 31.68 -13.52
C GLU A 113 7.02 31.41 -13.90
N ALA A 114 6.46 30.25 -13.54
CA ALA A 114 5.07 29.92 -13.82
C ALA A 114 4.12 30.75 -12.93
N VAL A 115 4.49 30.93 -11.66
CA VAL A 115 3.77 31.77 -10.70
C VAL A 115 3.80 33.23 -11.15
N ALA A 116 4.96 33.76 -11.53
CA ALA A 116 5.11 35.12 -12.04
C ALA A 116 4.26 35.35 -13.30
N ARG A 117 4.24 34.41 -14.25
CA ARG A 117 3.39 34.49 -15.45
C ARG A 117 1.89 34.52 -15.13
N ARG A 118 1.44 33.81 -14.09
CA ARG A 118 0.05 33.85 -13.60
C ARG A 118 -0.25 35.18 -12.91
N SER A 119 0.62 35.59 -11.99
CA SER A 119 0.50 36.86 -11.25
C SER A 119 0.48 38.08 -12.18
N ALA A 120 1.30 38.09 -13.23
CA ALA A 120 1.32 39.16 -14.24
C ALA A 120 -0.03 39.30 -15.00
N LYS A 121 -0.85 38.25 -15.00
CA LYS A 121 -2.20 38.25 -15.57
C LYS A 121 -3.29 38.53 -14.52
N GLY A 122 -2.91 38.86 -13.29
CA GLY A 122 -3.84 39.00 -12.16
C GLY A 122 -4.50 37.68 -11.74
N GLN A 123 -3.92 36.54 -12.11
CA GLN A 123 -4.47 35.22 -11.84
C GLN A 123 -3.76 34.54 -10.67
N ARG A 124 -4.52 33.85 -9.84
CA ARG A 124 -4.00 32.89 -8.86
C ARG A 124 -3.54 31.60 -9.55
N THR A 125 -2.67 30.86 -8.88
CA THR A 125 -2.28 29.50 -9.29
C THR A 125 -3.39 28.51 -8.97
N ALA A 126 -3.33 27.31 -9.56
CA ALA A 126 -4.26 26.24 -9.23
C ALA A 126 -4.19 25.87 -7.74
N ARG A 127 -2.98 25.77 -7.18
CA ARG A 127 -2.76 25.42 -5.77
C ARG A 127 -3.21 26.52 -4.82
N ALA A 128 -2.98 27.80 -5.15
CA ALA A 128 -3.48 28.91 -4.35
C ALA A 128 -5.01 28.94 -4.31
N ASN A 129 -5.69 28.63 -5.42
CA ASN A 129 -7.15 28.53 -5.43
C ASN A 129 -7.65 27.38 -4.56
N ILE A 130 -7.00 26.22 -4.61
CA ILE A 130 -7.37 25.07 -3.77
C ILE A 130 -7.18 25.41 -2.29
N SER A 131 -6.03 26.00 -1.94
CA SER A 131 -5.71 26.38 -0.55
C SER A 131 -6.66 27.44 0.02
N ASP A 132 -7.28 28.26 -0.82
CA ASP A 132 -8.28 29.25 -0.41
C ASP A 132 -9.67 28.64 -0.24
N LEU A 133 -9.93 27.51 -0.91
CA LEU A 133 -11.23 26.85 -0.90
C LEU A 133 -11.37 25.83 0.23
N VAL A 134 -10.30 25.12 0.58
CA VAL A 134 -10.32 23.96 1.48
C VAL A 134 -9.79 24.29 2.87
N ASP A 135 -10.23 23.55 3.88
CA ASP A 135 -9.69 23.70 5.24
C ASP A 135 -8.17 23.41 5.26
N GLU A 136 -7.45 24.15 6.11
CA GLU A 136 -6.00 24.01 6.23
C GLU A 136 -5.61 22.56 6.60
N GLY A 137 -4.73 21.98 5.78
CA GLY A 137 -4.24 20.61 5.97
C GLY A 137 -5.20 19.49 5.55
N SER A 138 -6.41 19.80 5.09
CA SER A 138 -7.40 18.77 4.68
C SER A 138 -7.14 18.17 3.29
N PHE A 139 -6.42 18.87 2.42
CA PHE A 139 -6.26 18.49 1.01
C PHE A 139 -5.33 17.30 0.82
N MET A 140 -5.91 16.18 0.43
CA MET A 140 -5.27 14.93 0.06
C MET A 140 -5.15 14.84 -1.47
N GLU A 141 -4.01 15.29 -2.00
CA GLU A 141 -3.76 15.34 -3.44
C GLU A 141 -3.47 13.95 -4.04
N TYR A 142 -4.11 13.67 -5.18
CA TYR A 142 -3.87 12.47 -5.99
C TYR A 142 -3.14 12.84 -7.28
N GLY A 143 -2.25 11.95 -7.74
CA GLY A 143 -1.60 12.10 -9.04
C GLY A 143 -0.60 13.26 -9.16
N SER A 144 -0.08 13.79 -8.05
CA SER A 144 0.87 14.92 -8.07
C SER A 144 2.12 14.68 -8.92
N PHE A 145 2.54 13.43 -9.09
CA PHE A 145 3.68 13.03 -9.93
C PHE A 145 3.34 12.69 -11.38
N ALA A 146 2.06 12.79 -11.78
CA ALA A 146 1.68 12.64 -13.17
C ALA A 146 2.42 13.66 -14.04
N VAL A 147 2.80 13.22 -15.24
CA VAL A 147 3.44 14.03 -16.27
C VAL A 147 2.74 13.78 -17.59
N ALA A 148 2.86 14.71 -18.52
CA ALA A 148 2.26 14.56 -19.83
C ALA A 148 2.75 13.28 -20.53
N ALA A 149 1.83 12.62 -21.24
CA ALA A 149 2.08 11.38 -21.99
C ALA A 149 2.89 11.63 -23.28
N GLN A 150 4.06 12.27 -23.16
CA GLN A 150 4.91 12.73 -24.25
C GLN A 150 6.35 12.19 -24.16
N ARG A 151 6.56 11.07 -23.44
CA ARG A 151 7.89 10.45 -23.24
C ARG A 151 8.61 10.04 -24.52
N GLN A 152 7.88 9.91 -25.63
CA GLN A 152 8.48 9.65 -26.95
C GLN A 152 9.15 10.87 -27.58
N ARG A 153 8.78 12.09 -27.16
CA ARG A 153 9.21 13.35 -27.79
C ARG A 153 10.01 14.26 -26.85
N ARG A 154 9.97 13.99 -25.55
CA ARG A 154 10.54 14.83 -24.51
C ARG A 154 11.19 13.94 -23.46
N GLU A 155 12.34 14.40 -22.98
CA GLU A 155 13.05 13.75 -21.89
C GLU A 155 12.20 13.72 -20.62
N LEU A 156 12.39 12.67 -19.82
CA LEU A 156 11.62 12.52 -18.59
C LEU A 156 11.85 13.72 -17.66
N ASP A 157 13.09 14.15 -17.45
CA ASP A 157 13.43 15.29 -16.57
C ASP A 157 12.76 16.61 -16.99
N ASP A 158 12.61 16.83 -18.30
CA ASP A 158 11.89 17.97 -18.84
C ASP A 158 10.38 17.86 -18.56
N LEU A 159 9.78 16.69 -18.78
CA LEU A 159 8.37 16.43 -18.45
C LEU A 159 8.08 16.63 -16.96
N ILE A 160 9.00 16.20 -16.11
CA ILE A 160 8.93 16.33 -14.65
C ILE A 160 8.82 17.80 -14.23
N ARG A 161 9.66 18.66 -14.80
CA ARG A 161 9.74 20.08 -14.43
C ARG A 161 8.61 20.90 -15.04
N ASN A 162 8.23 20.57 -16.26
CA ASN A 162 7.36 21.43 -17.07
C ASN A 162 5.91 20.96 -17.16
N THR A 163 5.61 19.71 -16.80
CA THR A 163 4.24 19.16 -16.81
C THR A 163 3.83 18.51 -15.47
N PRO A 164 4.04 19.18 -14.32
CA PRO A 164 3.68 18.58 -13.03
C PRO A 164 2.17 18.37 -12.92
N ALA A 165 1.80 17.24 -12.34
CA ALA A 165 0.41 16.76 -12.23
C ALA A 165 -0.35 16.72 -13.57
N ASP A 166 0.37 16.67 -14.71
CA ASP A 166 -0.19 16.82 -16.07
C ASP A 166 -1.14 18.03 -16.22
N GLY A 167 -0.87 19.11 -15.47
CA GLY A 167 -1.69 20.32 -15.49
C GLY A 167 -3.00 20.25 -14.70
N LEU A 168 -3.32 19.13 -14.03
CA LEU A 168 -4.51 18.95 -13.21
C LEU A 168 -4.13 18.68 -11.75
N VAL A 169 -4.55 19.55 -10.83
CA VAL A 169 -4.42 19.32 -9.38
C VAL A 169 -5.76 18.82 -8.85
N GLY A 170 -5.82 17.57 -8.39
CA GLY A 170 -7.06 16.94 -7.94
C GLY A 170 -6.87 16.14 -6.66
N GLY A 171 -7.92 16.02 -5.86
CA GLY A 171 -7.91 15.23 -4.64
C GLY A 171 -9.16 15.36 -3.79
N LEU A 172 -9.07 14.89 -2.55
CA LEU A 172 -10.13 14.97 -1.55
C LEU A 172 -9.79 16.06 -0.52
N ALA A 173 -10.79 16.77 -0.01
CA ALA A 173 -10.64 17.81 1.00
C ALA A 173 -11.95 18.04 1.77
N THR A 174 -11.86 18.79 2.87
CA THR A 174 -13.01 19.41 3.55
C THR A 174 -13.10 20.89 3.19
N VAL A 175 -14.32 21.44 3.20
CA VAL A 175 -14.68 22.82 2.82
C VAL A 175 -15.76 23.32 3.77
#